data_AF-A0A9Q0S333-F1
#
_entry.id   AF-A0A9Q0S333-F1
#
_cell.length_a   1.000
_cell.length_b   1.000
_cell.length_c   1.000
_cell.angle_alpha   90.00
_cell.angle_beta   90.00
_cell.angle_gamma   90.00
#
_symmetry.space_group_name_H-M   'P 1'
#
loop_
_entity.id
_entity.type
_entity.pdbx_description
1 polymer ?
#
loop_
_entity_poly.entity_id
_entity_poly.type
_entity_poly.pdbx_seq_one_letter_code
_entity_poly.pdbx_strand_id
1 'polypeptide(L)'
;MYMNSVYVRVAWATAQQSCRILFGNNSTLVSVESVDEWDFLKIKLESFGIGATYWTSGMYDAGSRIWRWSSNDSPLMTNPPWDNGHPAAFPTGIHRILLSHTNRYTASWRTIQNSQPHRYICEMNRPPVDPITCNENDLLIVLDSSASIGSHNYKQAKLFASNLFRNVTAVNENSRIGFLIYSDAVSVMINLNNTLSAEEIIEVIISAPYLKGETATHLAIDEALRQFDLHPRNVSQNLVILTDGESIDSTLTAEAIEAAIDMGVRSMAVGISPSANQEELLIIANGNSEHVFHSDKCDELESLLSPLAQTICLIN
;
A
#
# COMPACT_ATOMS: atom_id res chain seq x y z
N MET A 1 -43.66 24.52 -7.88
CA MET A 1 -43.90 23.07 -7.81
C MET A 1 -42.53 22.42 -7.72
N TYR A 2 -42.04 22.16 -6.50
CA TYR A 2 -40.73 21.54 -6.28
C TYR A 2 -40.82 20.06 -6.67
N MET A 3 -39.94 19.62 -7.58
CA MET A 3 -39.79 18.19 -7.89
C MET A 3 -39.26 17.49 -6.64
N ASN A 4 -40.08 16.65 -6.01
CA ASN A 4 -39.61 15.68 -5.03
C ASN A 4 -38.65 14.72 -5.73
N SER A 5 -37.34 14.90 -5.53
CA SER A 5 -36.36 13.86 -5.88
C SER A 5 -36.61 12.68 -4.95
N VAL A 6 -37.31 11.66 -5.46
CA VAL A 6 -37.50 10.39 -4.74
C VAL A 6 -36.13 9.73 -4.65
N TYR A 7 -35.45 9.92 -3.52
CA TYR A 7 -34.25 9.18 -3.20
C TYR A 7 -34.61 7.70 -3.06
N VAL A 8 -34.24 6.89 -4.05
CA VAL A 8 -34.42 5.44 -3.97
C VAL A 8 -33.47 4.93 -2.88
N ARG A 9 -34.03 4.36 -1.80
CA ARG A 9 -33.26 3.69 -0.75
C ARG A 9 -32.77 2.36 -1.31
N VAL A 10 -31.52 2.02 -1.06
CA VAL A 10 -31.01 0.68 -1.39
C VAL A 10 -31.04 -0.19 -0.16
N ALA A 11 -31.48 -1.43 -0.34
CA ALA A 11 -31.41 -2.43 0.71
C ALA A 11 -30.01 -3.03 0.80
N TRP A 12 -29.61 -3.36 2.03
CA TRP A 12 -28.36 -4.05 2.33
C TRP A 12 -28.10 -5.27 1.43
N ALA A 13 -29.09 -6.15 1.30
CA ALA A 13 -29.01 -7.33 0.45
C ALA A 13 -28.74 -6.98 -1.03
N THR A 14 -29.31 -5.87 -1.52
CA THR A 14 -29.07 -5.37 -2.87
C THR A 14 -27.64 -4.84 -3.03
N ALA A 15 -27.10 -4.18 -2.02
CA ALA A 15 -25.73 -3.68 -2.02
C ALA A 15 -24.70 -4.83 -1.97
N GLN A 16 -24.91 -5.84 -1.11
CA GLN A 16 -24.10 -7.06 -1.09
C GLN A 16 -24.16 -7.83 -2.42
N GLN A 17 -25.37 -8.00 -2.98
CA GLN A 17 -25.53 -8.65 -4.27
C GLN A 17 -24.86 -7.85 -5.39
N SER A 18 -24.90 -6.51 -5.30
CA SER A 18 -24.18 -5.65 -6.24
C SER A 18 -22.67 -5.82 -6.15
N CYS A 19 -22.10 -6.03 -4.97
CA CYS A 19 -20.67 -6.37 -4.83
C CYS A 19 -20.37 -7.67 -5.56
N ARG A 20 -21.16 -8.72 -5.32
CA ARG A 20 -20.99 -10.04 -5.97
C ARG A 20 -21.06 -9.98 -7.49
N ILE A 21 -22.02 -9.22 -8.02
CA ILE A 21 -22.19 -9.05 -9.47
C ILE A 21 -21.00 -8.31 -10.08
N LEU A 22 -20.48 -7.28 -9.39
CA LEU A 22 -19.40 -6.45 -9.93
C LEU A 22 -18.01 -7.05 -9.75
N PHE A 23 -17.79 -7.76 -8.65
CA PHE A 23 -16.45 -8.14 -8.18
C PHE A 23 -16.32 -9.64 -7.91
N GLY A 24 -17.34 -10.44 -8.21
CA GLY A 24 -17.34 -11.90 -8.08
C GLY A 24 -17.95 -12.39 -6.78
N ASN A 25 -18.35 -13.67 -6.75
CA ASN A 25 -19.15 -14.26 -5.67
C ASN A 25 -18.51 -14.20 -4.27
N ASN A 26 -17.18 -14.04 -4.19
CA ASN A 26 -16.44 -13.93 -2.93
C ASN A 26 -16.40 -12.50 -2.37
N SER A 27 -17.12 -11.55 -2.97
CA SER A 27 -17.20 -10.18 -2.49
C SER A 27 -18.48 -9.89 -1.71
N THR A 28 -18.38 -8.97 -0.76
CA THR A 28 -19.47 -8.45 0.08
C THR A 28 -19.19 -6.97 0.38
N LEU A 29 -19.99 -6.31 1.22
CA LEU A 29 -19.69 -4.95 1.71
C LEU A 29 -18.56 -4.99 2.73
N VAL A 30 -17.65 -4.01 2.69
CA VAL A 30 -16.48 -3.94 3.58
C VAL A 30 -16.85 -3.89 5.06
N SER A 31 -16.36 -4.83 5.86
CA SER A 31 -16.40 -4.76 7.33
C SER A 31 -15.38 -3.75 7.83
N VAL A 32 -15.73 -2.90 8.80
CA VAL A 32 -14.77 -2.00 9.47
C VAL A 32 -14.76 -2.38 10.94
N GLU A 33 -13.71 -3.03 11.40
CA GLU A 33 -13.68 -3.69 12.71
C GLU A 33 -13.00 -2.82 13.78
N SER A 34 -12.26 -1.78 13.37
CA SER A 34 -11.58 -0.86 14.29
C SER A 34 -11.59 0.60 13.82
N VAL A 35 -11.26 1.51 14.75
CA VAL A 35 -11.02 2.93 14.45
C VAL A 35 -9.83 3.09 13.51
N ASP A 36 -8.77 2.30 13.68
CA ASP A 36 -7.58 2.35 12.84
C ASP A 36 -7.88 1.95 11.38
N GLU A 37 -8.74 0.93 11.20
CA GLU A 37 -9.21 0.51 9.88
C GLU A 37 -10.05 1.60 9.21
N TRP A 38 -10.86 2.30 10.00
CA TRP A 38 -11.64 3.44 9.53
C TRP A 38 -10.78 4.61 9.09
N ASP A 39 -9.80 5.00 9.90
CA ASP A 39 -8.90 6.12 9.60
C ASP A 39 -8.02 5.82 8.37
N PHE A 40 -7.57 4.57 8.23
CA PHE A 40 -6.88 4.10 7.04
C PHE A 40 -7.74 4.23 5.78
N LEU A 41 -8.99 3.76 5.84
CA LEU A 41 -9.96 3.83 4.75
C LEU A 41 -10.17 5.29 4.31
N LYS A 42 -10.31 6.20 5.28
CA LYS A 42 -10.50 7.63 5.05
C LYS A 42 -9.31 8.28 4.34
N ILE A 43 -8.10 8.08 4.85
CA ILE A 43 -6.86 8.63 4.25
C ILE A 43 -6.70 8.14 2.81
N LYS A 44 -6.96 6.86 2.55
CA LYS A 44 -6.88 6.29 1.20
C LYS A 44 -7.92 6.92 0.27
N LEU A 45 -9.19 7.03 0.68
CA LEU A 45 -10.25 7.66 -0.12
C LEU A 45 -9.96 9.13 -0.45
N GLU A 46 -9.40 9.88 0.50
CA GLU A 46 -8.94 11.26 0.27
C GLU A 46 -7.77 11.29 -0.73
N SER A 47 -6.81 10.37 -0.59
CA SER A 47 -5.66 10.28 -1.50
C SER A 47 -6.08 10.01 -2.95
N PHE A 48 -7.16 9.29 -3.21
CA PHE A 48 -7.62 9.07 -4.59
C PHE A 48 -8.32 10.30 -5.22
N GLY A 49 -8.38 11.43 -4.52
CA GLY A 49 -9.14 12.62 -4.96
C GLY A 49 -10.65 12.35 -4.94
N ILE A 50 -11.05 11.28 -4.26
CA ILE A 50 -12.40 10.77 -4.27
C ILE A 50 -13.22 11.50 -3.19
N GLY A 51 -12.62 11.89 -2.06
CA GLY A 51 -13.09 12.97 -1.15
C GLY A 51 -14.58 12.95 -0.75
N ALA A 52 -15.23 11.79 -0.82
CA ALA A 52 -16.69 11.66 -0.86
C ALA A 52 -17.20 10.76 0.27
N THR A 53 -18.51 10.84 0.55
CA THR A 53 -19.22 9.94 1.45
C THR A 53 -19.40 8.54 0.82
N TYR A 54 -18.93 7.49 1.50
CA TYR A 54 -19.02 6.09 1.09
C TYR A 54 -19.73 5.23 2.15
N TRP A 55 -20.30 4.10 1.69
CA TRP A 55 -21.03 3.16 2.55
C TRP A 55 -20.12 1.95 2.88
N THR A 56 -19.97 1.65 4.18
CA THR A 56 -19.31 0.42 4.70
C THR A 56 -20.33 -0.49 5.41
N SER A 57 -19.92 -1.71 5.74
CA SER A 57 -20.69 -2.72 6.45
C SER A 57 -20.78 -2.48 7.98
N GLY A 58 -20.10 -1.42 8.44
CA GLY A 58 -20.24 -0.83 9.78
C GLY A 58 -19.20 -1.31 10.79
N MET A 59 -19.20 -0.70 11.98
CA MET A 59 -18.37 -1.05 13.13
C MET A 59 -19.09 -2.02 14.06
N TYR A 60 -18.42 -3.13 14.43
CA TYR A 60 -18.96 -4.10 15.38
C TYR A 60 -18.89 -3.55 16.81
N ASP A 61 -20.04 -3.26 17.42
CA ASP A 61 -20.08 -2.91 18.84
C ASP A 61 -20.14 -4.18 19.71
N ALA A 62 -19.02 -4.51 20.35
CA ALA A 62 -18.92 -5.65 21.27
C ALA A 62 -19.88 -5.58 22.46
N GLY A 63 -20.27 -4.39 22.91
CA GLY A 63 -21.19 -4.17 24.03
C GLY A 63 -22.65 -4.48 23.70
N SER A 64 -23.05 -4.35 22.43
CA SER A 64 -24.42 -4.58 21.98
C SER A 64 -24.59 -5.67 20.92
N ARG A 65 -23.48 -6.27 20.46
CA ARG A 65 -23.41 -7.36 19.45
C ARG A 65 -24.13 -7.02 18.13
N ILE A 66 -24.19 -5.73 17.78
CA ILE A 66 -24.81 -5.23 16.55
C ILE A 66 -23.81 -4.39 15.74
N TRP A 67 -23.99 -4.43 14.42
CA TRP A 67 -23.22 -3.64 13.46
C TRP A 67 -23.80 -2.23 13.32
N ARG A 68 -22.94 -1.20 13.25
CA ARG A 68 -23.35 0.22 13.28
C ARG A 68 -22.75 1.03 12.13
N TRP A 69 -23.51 1.99 11.61
CA TRP A 69 -23.12 2.80 10.46
C TRP A 69 -21.99 3.82 10.78
N SER A 70 -21.08 4.05 9.83
CA SER A 70 -20.17 5.20 9.84
C SER A 70 -20.07 5.86 8.46
N SER A 71 -20.15 7.19 8.42
CA SER A 71 -19.69 8.01 7.30
C SER A 71 -18.77 9.11 7.80
N ASN A 72 -18.01 9.69 6.88
CA ASN A 72 -17.01 10.72 7.13
C ASN A 72 -17.55 12.07 7.67
N ASP A 73 -18.82 12.19 8.08
CA ASP A 73 -19.36 13.45 8.64
C ASP A 73 -20.38 13.32 9.80
N SER A 74 -20.68 12.14 10.37
CA SER A 74 -21.47 12.04 11.64
C SER A 74 -21.47 10.64 12.31
N PRO A 75 -21.62 10.57 13.66
CA PRO A 75 -21.29 9.39 14.46
C PRO A 75 -22.35 8.27 14.58
N LEU A 76 -21.79 7.07 14.75
CA LEU A 76 -22.10 5.89 15.58
C LEU A 76 -23.14 5.99 16.75
N MET A 77 -24.36 6.54 16.57
CA MET A 77 -25.71 6.08 17.08
C MET A 77 -26.74 7.14 17.58
N THR A 78 -28.06 6.85 17.37
CA THR A 78 -29.11 6.63 18.43
C THR A 78 -30.25 5.64 17.97
N ASN A 79 -29.89 4.47 17.41
CA ASN A 79 -30.72 3.28 17.00
C ASN A 79 -31.52 3.33 15.67
N PRO A 80 -31.67 2.20 14.90
CA PRO A 80 -31.48 0.78 15.27
C PRO A 80 -30.50 -0.02 14.33
N PRO A 81 -30.33 -1.35 14.51
CA PRO A 81 -29.51 -2.24 13.66
C PRO A 81 -30.03 -2.26 12.22
N TRP A 82 -29.23 -2.79 11.29
CA TRP A 82 -29.64 -3.03 9.90
C TRP A 82 -31.07 -3.60 9.81
N ASP A 83 -32.03 -2.78 9.35
CA ASP A 83 -33.30 -3.27 8.80
C ASP A 83 -33.14 -3.51 7.29
N ASN A 84 -34.08 -4.24 6.68
CA ASN A 84 -34.13 -4.41 5.23
C ASN A 84 -34.41 -3.06 4.55
N GLY A 85 -33.36 -2.39 4.12
CA GLY A 85 -33.41 -1.05 3.56
C GLY A 85 -32.48 -0.11 4.31
N HIS A 86 -31.89 0.84 3.59
CA HIS A 86 -31.23 2.09 3.99
C HIS A 86 -29.77 2.14 3.57
N PRO A 87 -29.26 3.34 3.19
CA PRO A 87 -29.90 4.69 3.19
C PRO A 87 -30.05 5.36 1.81
N ALA A 88 -30.34 6.67 1.77
CA ALA A 88 -30.83 7.41 0.59
C ALA A 88 -29.78 7.58 -0.54
N ALA A 89 -30.23 7.52 -1.80
CA ALA A 89 -29.40 7.84 -2.97
C ALA A 89 -28.77 9.25 -2.85
N PHE A 90 -27.53 9.42 -3.28
CA PHE A 90 -26.94 10.76 -3.37
C PHE A 90 -27.26 11.36 -4.75
N PRO A 91 -27.53 12.68 -4.85
CA PRO A 91 -27.94 13.32 -6.10
C PRO A 91 -26.83 13.38 -7.17
N THR A 92 -25.61 12.97 -6.84
CA THR A 92 -24.47 12.86 -7.77
C THR A 92 -23.90 11.44 -7.73
N GLY A 93 -24.07 10.66 -8.79
CA GLY A 93 -23.19 9.50 -9.04
C GLY A 93 -21.75 9.97 -9.34
N ILE A 94 -20.68 9.17 -9.38
CA ILE A 94 -20.55 7.75 -9.72
C ILE A 94 -19.16 7.29 -9.22
N HIS A 95 -19.04 6.51 -8.13
CA HIS A 95 -17.85 5.68 -7.86
C HIS A 95 -18.27 4.48 -6.99
N ARG A 96 -18.03 3.26 -7.48
CA ARG A 96 -18.07 2.04 -6.66
C ARG A 96 -16.65 1.55 -6.48
N ILE A 97 -16.28 1.25 -5.25
CA ILE A 97 -14.90 0.98 -4.88
C ILE A 97 -14.86 -0.44 -4.35
N LEU A 98 -14.07 -1.32 -4.98
CA LEU A 98 -13.68 -2.58 -4.38
C LEU A 98 -12.42 -2.35 -3.57
N LEU A 99 -12.51 -2.64 -2.30
CA LEU A 99 -11.42 -3.00 -1.43
C LEU A 99 -11.18 -4.51 -1.55
N SER A 100 -9.94 -4.93 -1.73
CA SER A 100 -9.55 -6.33 -1.61
C SER A 100 -8.42 -6.38 -0.61
N HIS A 101 -8.69 -6.91 0.58
CA HIS A 101 -7.66 -7.13 1.58
C HIS A 101 -7.18 -8.58 1.56
N THR A 102 -5.88 -8.79 1.77
CA THR A 102 -5.31 -10.14 1.99
C THR A 102 -5.00 -10.38 3.46
N ASN A 103 -4.87 -9.32 4.26
CA ASN A 103 -4.72 -9.29 5.71
C ASN A 103 -5.12 -7.89 6.22
N ARG A 104 -5.13 -7.69 7.56
CA ARG A 104 -5.50 -6.41 8.21
C ARG A 104 -4.65 -5.18 7.80
N TYR A 105 -3.63 -5.38 6.98
CA TYR A 105 -2.66 -4.38 6.58
C TYR A 105 -2.45 -4.26 5.07
N THR A 106 -3.17 -5.04 4.27
CA THR A 106 -3.12 -4.98 2.81
C THR A 106 -4.47 -4.62 2.28
N ALA A 107 -4.51 -3.61 1.43
CA ALA A 107 -5.72 -3.16 0.79
C ALA A 107 -5.37 -2.84 -0.65
N SER A 108 -5.76 -3.72 -1.56
CA SER A 108 -5.76 -3.42 -2.98
C SER A 108 -7.07 -2.81 -3.42
N TRP A 109 -7.02 -1.73 -4.18
CA TRP A 109 -8.21 -0.95 -4.54
C TRP A 109 -8.51 -1.05 -6.03
N ARG A 110 -9.75 -1.39 -6.38
CA ARG A 110 -10.23 -1.36 -7.77
C ARG A 110 -11.51 -0.55 -7.85
N THR A 111 -11.47 0.57 -8.57
CA THR A 111 -12.66 1.39 -8.81
C THR A 111 -13.36 0.98 -10.10
N ILE A 112 -14.70 0.88 -10.09
CA ILE A 112 -15.51 0.70 -11.30
C ILE A 112 -16.48 1.88 -11.42
N GLN A 113 -16.45 2.57 -12.57
CA GLN A 113 -17.46 3.56 -12.91
C GLN A 113 -18.80 2.87 -13.21
N ASN A 114 -19.89 3.39 -12.65
CA ASN A 114 -21.22 2.81 -12.78
C ASN A 114 -22.32 3.89 -12.81
N SER A 115 -23.31 3.77 -13.70
CA SER A 115 -24.41 4.73 -13.85
C SER A 115 -25.36 4.85 -12.66
N GLN A 116 -25.26 4.00 -11.63
CA GLN A 116 -26.14 4.02 -10.47
C GLN A 116 -25.65 5.01 -9.37
N PRO A 117 -26.57 5.79 -8.74
CA PRO A 117 -26.26 6.86 -7.78
C PRO A 117 -25.85 6.36 -6.38
N HIS A 118 -25.29 5.15 -6.26
CA HIS A 118 -24.98 4.51 -4.98
C HIS A 118 -23.49 4.16 -4.86
N ARG A 119 -22.88 4.51 -3.71
CA ARG A 119 -21.41 4.50 -3.47
C ARG A 119 -20.94 3.42 -2.47
N TYR A 120 -21.02 2.14 -2.83
CA TYR A 120 -20.58 1.08 -1.91
C TYR A 120 -19.06 0.89 -1.92
N ILE A 121 -18.52 0.55 -0.75
CA ILE A 121 -17.22 -0.10 -0.65
C ILE A 121 -17.47 -1.60 -0.49
N CYS A 122 -17.03 -2.37 -1.48
CA CYS A 122 -17.07 -3.82 -1.43
C CYS A 122 -15.75 -4.34 -0.86
N GLU A 123 -15.77 -5.38 -0.03
CA GLU A 123 -14.59 -6.20 0.25
C GLU A 123 -14.62 -7.48 -0.56
N MET A 124 -13.48 -7.95 -1.06
CA MET A 124 -13.34 -9.31 -1.57
C MET A 124 -12.70 -10.17 -0.50
N ASN A 125 -13.46 -11.13 0.03
CA ASN A 125 -12.93 -12.18 0.88
C ASN A 125 -12.11 -13.13 0.00
N ARG A 126 -10.83 -12.82 -0.19
CA ARG A 126 -9.90 -13.80 -0.73
C ARG A 126 -9.83 -14.94 0.28
N PRO A 127 -9.78 -16.21 -0.16
CA PRO A 127 -9.33 -17.27 0.75
C PRO A 127 -8.03 -16.80 1.39
N PRO A 128 -7.79 -17.08 2.69
CA PRO A 128 -6.52 -16.71 3.32
C PRO A 128 -5.42 -17.18 2.39
N VAL A 129 -4.70 -16.23 1.78
CA VAL A 129 -3.37 -16.57 1.27
C VAL A 129 -2.66 -17.04 2.52
N ASP A 130 -2.06 -18.23 2.48
CA ASP A 130 -1.32 -18.76 3.62
C ASP A 130 -0.49 -17.61 4.18
N PRO A 131 -0.69 -17.23 5.46
CA PRO A 131 -0.07 -16.04 6.00
C PRO A 131 1.42 -16.18 5.74
N ILE A 132 1.99 -15.23 4.99
CA ILE A 132 3.43 -15.21 4.71
C ILE A 132 4.09 -15.33 6.07
N THR A 133 4.81 -16.43 6.32
CA THR A 133 5.64 -16.59 7.51
C THR A 133 6.96 -15.90 7.22
N CYS A 134 7.34 -14.95 8.07
CA CYS A 134 8.51 -14.11 7.88
C CYS A 134 9.47 -14.37 9.02
N ASN A 135 10.66 -14.86 8.69
CA ASN A 135 11.75 -14.88 9.64
C ASN A 135 12.09 -13.44 10.04
N GLU A 136 12.68 -13.29 11.24
CA GLU A 136 13.22 -12.01 11.70
C GLU A 136 14.20 -11.46 10.65
N ASN A 137 14.02 -10.21 10.25
CA ASN A 137 14.81 -9.57 9.20
C ASN A 137 14.91 -8.06 9.39
N ASP A 138 15.93 -7.47 8.81
CA ASP A 138 16.08 -6.03 8.68
C ASP A 138 15.78 -5.64 7.23
N LEU A 139 14.86 -4.70 7.02
CA LEU A 139 14.42 -4.24 5.71
C LEU A 139 14.72 -2.74 5.55
N LEU A 140 15.44 -2.36 4.51
CA LEU A 140 15.54 -0.97 4.07
C LEU A 140 14.79 -0.80 2.76
N ILE A 141 13.77 0.06 2.77
CA ILE A 141 13.07 0.49 1.57
C ILE A 141 13.67 1.82 1.13
N VAL A 142 14.18 1.87 -0.09
CA VAL A 142 14.77 3.06 -0.71
C VAL A 142 13.86 3.50 -1.85
N LEU A 143 13.29 4.70 -1.75
CA LEU A 143 12.39 5.24 -2.76
C LEU A 143 13.07 6.37 -3.54
N ASP A 144 13.20 6.16 -4.83
CA ASP A 144 13.59 7.19 -5.78
C ASP A 144 12.55 8.33 -5.80
N SER A 145 13.06 9.55 -5.72
CA SER A 145 12.34 10.83 -5.66
C SER A 145 12.82 11.77 -6.77
N SER A 146 13.48 11.23 -7.80
CA SER A 146 13.95 11.93 -8.99
C SER A 146 12.82 12.55 -9.82
N ALA A 147 13.16 13.50 -10.68
CA ALA A 147 12.19 14.21 -11.49
C ALA A 147 11.49 13.31 -12.54
N SER A 148 12.17 12.27 -13.03
CA SER A 148 11.69 11.37 -14.10
C SER A 148 10.46 10.55 -13.69
N ILE A 149 10.34 10.21 -12.40
CA ILE A 149 9.21 9.42 -11.87
C ILE A 149 7.88 10.13 -12.09
N GLY A 150 7.83 11.44 -11.88
CA GLY A 150 6.61 12.23 -11.89
C GLY A 150 5.73 12.07 -10.64
N SER A 151 4.98 13.11 -10.30
CA SER A 151 4.26 13.18 -9.01
C SER A 151 3.17 12.11 -8.83
N HIS A 152 2.58 11.62 -9.93
CA HIS A 152 1.58 10.55 -9.85
C HIS A 152 2.23 9.21 -9.43
N ASN A 153 3.29 8.79 -10.12
CA ASN A 153 3.97 7.53 -9.80
C ASN A 153 4.65 7.61 -8.44
N TYR A 154 5.23 8.75 -8.06
CA TYR A 154 5.81 8.93 -6.72
C TYR A 154 4.77 8.71 -5.62
N LYS A 155 3.54 9.19 -5.81
CA LYS A 155 2.43 8.93 -4.88
C LYS A 155 2.10 7.44 -4.81
N GLN A 156 2.04 6.74 -5.95
CA GLN A 156 1.81 5.29 -5.95
C GLN A 156 2.94 4.52 -5.28
N ALA A 157 4.20 4.92 -5.52
CA ALA A 157 5.37 4.30 -4.93
C ALA A 157 5.39 4.44 -3.38
N LYS A 158 5.00 5.60 -2.84
CA LYS A 158 4.79 5.78 -1.39
C LYS A 158 3.71 4.86 -0.83
N LEU A 159 2.59 4.71 -1.55
CA LEU A 159 1.53 3.79 -1.15
C LEU A 159 2.00 2.32 -1.19
N PHE A 160 2.77 1.95 -2.21
CA PHE A 160 3.40 0.63 -2.31
C PHE A 160 4.38 0.37 -1.16
N ALA A 161 5.31 1.29 -0.89
CA ALA A 161 6.27 1.18 0.22
C ALA A 161 5.56 1.02 1.58
N SER A 162 4.50 1.80 1.82
CA SER A 162 3.68 1.69 3.03
C SER A 162 2.99 0.33 3.14
N ASN A 163 2.44 -0.18 2.04
CA ASN A 163 1.80 -1.49 2.00
C ASN A 163 2.82 -2.65 2.12
N LEU A 164 4.03 -2.49 1.61
CA LEU A 164 5.12 -3.46 1.74
C LEU A 164 5.58 -3.56 3.19
N PHE A 165 5.85 -2.42 3.84
CA PHE A 165 6.13 -2.35 5.28
C PHE A 165 5.09 -3.15 6.06
N ARG A 166 3.82 -2.81 5.84
CA ARG A 166 2.65 -3.45 6.45
C ARG A 166 2.67 -4.97 6.25
N ASN A 167 3.00 -5.46 5.06
CA ASN A 167 3.05 -6.89 4.79
C ASN A 167 4.18 -7.63 5.51
N VAL A 168 5.33 -6.99 5.65
CA VAL A 168 6.52 -7.62 6.26
C VAL A 168 6.44 -7.57 7.78
N THR A 169 6.03 -6.44 8.37
CA THR A 169 6.05 -6.24 9.83
C THR A 169 4.83 -6.81 10.55
N ALA A 170 3.70 -6.98 9.86
CA ALA A 170 2.53 -7.70 10.39
C ALA A 170 2.83 -9.11 10.88
N VAL A 171 3.90 -9.69 10.35
CA VAL A 171 4.23 -11.10 10.51
C VAL A 171 5.25 -11.31 11.62
N ASN A 172 6.14 -10.34 11.87
CA ASN A 172 7.19 -10.48 12.87
C ASN A 172 7.56 -9.13 13.51
N GLU A 173 7.22 -8.98 14.80
CA GLU A 173 7.48 -7.76 15.59
C GLU A 173 8.97 -7.52 15.88
N ASN A 174 9.83 -8.52 15.69
CA ASN A 174 11.29 -8.38 15.90
C ASN A 174 12.03 -7.88 14.64
N SER A 175 11.36 -7.78 13.51
CA SER A 175 11.94 -7.22 12.28
C SER A 175 12.10 -5.71 12.38
N ARG A 176 13.21 -5.18 11.84
CA ARG A 176 13.42 -3.72 11.75
C ARG A 176 13.13 -3.23 10.35
N ILE A 177 12.67 -1.98 10.26
CA ILE A 177 12.54 -1.31 8.99
C ILE A 177 13.18 0.08 9.04
N GLY A 178 13.84 0.45 7.96
CA GLY A 178 14.16 1.84 7.66
C GLY A 178 13.59 2.25 6.30
N PHE A 179 13.51 3.56 6.10
CA PHE A 179 12.98 4.15 4.88
C PHE A 179 13.84 5.34 4.47
N LEU A 180 14.28 5.33 3.22
CA LEU A 180 15.10 6.37 2.62
C LEU A 180 14.41 6.89 1.37
N ILE A 181 14.62 8.16 1.07
CA ILE A 181 14.32 8.72 -0.25
C ILE A 181 15.60 9.28 -0.85
N TYR A 182 15.72 9.28 -2.18
CA TYR A 182 16.89 9.85 -2.85
C TYR A 182 16.53 10.58 -4.15
N SER A 183 17.41 11.46 -4.57
CA SER A 183 17.43 12.08 -5.91
C SER A 183 18.89 12.42 -6.22
N ASP A 184 19.29 13.69 -6.19
CA ASP A 184 20.71 14.11 -6.22
C ASP A 184 21.46 13.70 -4.93
N ALA A 185 20.72 13.58 -3.83
CA ALA A 185 21.22 13.22 -2.52
C ALA A 185 20.21 12.34 -1.77
N VAL A 186 20.68 11.64 -0.73
CA VAL A 186 19.88 10.73 0.08
C VAL A 186 19.34 11.46 1.32
N SER A 187 18.07 11.23 1.63
CA SER A 187 17.44 11.64 2.89
C SER A 187 16.95 10.41 3.64
N VAL A 188 17.51 10.18 4.83
CA VAL A 188 17.05 9.14 5.75
C VAL A 188 15.77 9.63 6.42
N MET A 189 14.64 9.06 6.03
CA MET A 189 13.34 9.41 6.59
C MET A 189 13.07 8.63 7.88
N ILE A 190 13.51 7.37 7.93
CA ILE A 190 13.40 6.48 9.09
C ILE A 190 14.71 5.70 9.21
N ASN A 191 15.42 5.88 10.32
CA ASN A 191 16.63 5.09 10.64
C ASN A 191 16.26 3.63 10.90
N LEU A 192 17.16 2.70 10.58
CA LEU A 192 16.90 1.26 10.74
C LEU A 192 16.64 0.85 12.21
N ASN A 193 17.23 1.55 13.18
CA ASN A 193 17.07 1.28 14.62
C ASN A 193 15.99 2.11 15.32
N ASN A 194 15.08 2.72 14.56
CA ASN A 194 14.00 3.54 15.12
C ASN A 194 13.11 2.74 16.10
N THR A 195 12.35 3.46 16.91
CA THR A 195 11.37 2.91 17.86
C THR A 195 9.96 3.44 17.58
N LEU A 196 9.66 3.75 16.32
CA LEU A 196 8.37 4.31 15.91
C LEU A 196 7.29 3.23 15.92
N SER A 197 6.04 3.64 16.16
CA SER A 197 4.87 2.77 15.96
C SER A 197 4.66 2.47 14.47
N ALA A 198 3.87 1.45 14.17
CA ALA A 198 3.54 1.13 12.78
C ALA A 198 2.83 2.29 12.08
N GLU A 199 1.93 2.98 12.80
CA GLU A 199 1.19 4.15 12.33
C GLU A 199 2.12 5.32 12.02
N GLU A 200 3.09 5.60 12.90
CA GLU A 200 4.10 6.65 12.70
C GLU A 200 5.00 6.37 11.49
N ILE A 201 5.44 5.12 11.32
CA ILE A 201 6.22 4.70 10.13
C ILE A 201 5.44 4.98 8.85
N ILE A 202 4.16 4.61 8.84
CA ILE A 202 3.29 4.81 7.68
C ILE A 202 3.09 6.30 7.40
N GLU A 203 2.86 7.10 8.43
CA GLU A 203 2.72 8.55 8.28
C GLU A 203 3.98 9.18 7.68
N VAL A 204 5.17 8.78 8.13
CA VAL A 204 6.45 9.24 7.57
C VAL A 204 6.59 8.82 6.10
N ILE A 205 6.29 7.56 5.76
CA ILE A 205 6.35 7.09 4.36
C ILE A 205 5.38 7.88 3.47
N ILE A 206 4.12 8.04 3.89
CA ILE A 206 3.09 8.73 3.08
C ILE A 206 3.36 10.22 2.95
N SER A 207 3.91 10.86 3.98
CA SER A 207 4.26 12.29 3.99
C SER A 207 5.60 12.61 3.31
N ALA A 208 6.39 11.60 2.94
CA ALA A 208 7.72 11.81 2.36
C ALA A 208 7.68 12.77 1.16
N PRO A 209 8.59 13.78 1.14
CA PRO A 209 8.57 14.84 0.15
C PRO A 209 9.07 14.35 -1.22
N TYR A 210 8.45 14.87 -2.28
CA TYR A 210 8.94 14.65 -3.63
C TYR A 210 10.05 15.65 -3.95
N LEU A 211 11.30 15.20 -3.88
CA LEU A 211 12.49 16.05 -3.94
C LEU A 211 12.67 16.64 -5.34
N LYS A 212 12.53 15.79 -6.36
CA LYS A 212 12.90 16.05 -7.75
C LYS A 212 14.42 16.27 -7.87
N GLY A 213 14.95 16.06 -9.06
CA GLY A 213 16.40 16.09 -9.32
C GLY A 213 16.80 14.89 -10.16
N GLU A 214 18.07 14.58 -10.14
CA GLU A 214 18.66 13.41 -10.80
C GLU A 214 18.43 12.12 -9.98
N THR A 215 18.97 11.00 -10.48
CA THR A 215 18.77 9.66 -9.92
C THR A 215 20.13 9.07 -9.48
N ALA A 216 20.63 9.49 -8.32
CA ALA A 216 21.91 8.99 -7.78
C ALA A 216 21.74 7.67 -7.00
N THR A 217 21.39 6.58 -7.70
CA THR A 217 21.08 5.27 -7.10
C THR A 217 22.20 4.71 -6.23
N HIS A 218 23.45 4.84 -6.68
CA HIS A 218 24.65 4.40 -5.95
C HIS A 218 24.74 5.01 -4.55
N LEU A 219 24.48 6.33 -4.39
CA LEU A 219 24.50 6.98 -3.09
C LEU A 219 23.44 6.42 -2.14
N ALA A 220 22.28 6.06 -2.68
CA ALA A 220 21.19 5.48 -1.90
C ALA A 220 21.53 4.07 -1.41
N ILE A 221 22.23 3.28 -2.22
CA ILE A 221 22.78 1.97 -1.83
C ILE A 221 23.83 2.16 -0.73
N ASP A 222 24.80 3.06 -0.91
CA ASP A 222 25.86 3.33 0.07
C ASP A 222 25.29 3.72 1.44
N GLU A 223 24.30 4.61 1.46
CA GLU A 223 23.64 5.03 2.71
C GLU A 223 22.86 3.86 3.34
N ALA A 224 22.22 3.00 2.54
CA ALA A 224 21.56 1.81 3.07
C ALA A 224 22.55 0.81 3.69
N LEU A 225 23.69 0.57 3.04
CA LEU A 225 24.77 -0.26 3.59
C LEU A 225 25.31 0.33 4.90
N ARG A 226 25.48 1.66 4.96
CA ARG A 226 25.88 2.35 6.20
C ARG A 226 24.88 2.14 7.34
N GLN A 227 23.58 2.13 7.05
CA GLN A 227 22.54 1.88 8.06
C GLN A 227 22.60 0.43 8.61
N PHE A 228 22.88 -0.56 7.75
CA PHE A 228 23.09 -1.95 8.14
C PHE A 228 24.35 -2.13 8.99
N ASP A 229 25.46 -1.50 8.60
CA ASP A 229 26.75 -1.60 9.29
C ASP A 229 26.72 -0.94 10.69
N LEU A 230 26.02 0.18 10.83
CA LEU A 230 25.86 0.86 12.13
C LEU A 230 24.98 0.10 13.12
N HIS A 231 24.11 -0.80 12.64
CA HIS A 231 23.13 -1.50 13.46
C HIS A 231 23.16 -3.02 13.20
N PRO A 232 24.33 -3.67 13.37
CA PRO A 232 24.52 -5.04 12.92
C PRO A 232 23.62 -5.99 13.70
N ARG A 233 23.07 -6.97 12.98
CA ARG A 233 22.29 -8.08 13.53
C ARG A 233 22.56 -9.34 12.73
N ASN A 234 22.47 -10.49 13.40
CA ASN A 234 22.56 -11.78 12.74
C ASN A 234 21.18 -12.23 12.22
N VAL A 235 20.60 -11.43 11.32
CA VAL A 235 19.30 -11.66 10.66
C VAL A 235 19.43 -11.32 9.17
N SER A 236 18.49 -11.75 8.33
CA SER A 236 18.53 -11.39 6.91
C SER A 236 18.42 -9.88 6.74
N GLN A 237 19.34 -9.28 5.98
CA GLN A 237 19.33 -7.86 5.61
C GLN A 237 18.84 -7.72 4.17
N ASN A 238 17.73 -7.04 3.97
CA ASN A 238 17.07 -6.89 2.67
C ASN A 238 17.03 -5.41 2.26
N LEU A 239 17.53 -5.12 1.07
CA LEU A 239 17.48 -3.81 0.43
C LEU A 239 16.46 -3.86 -0.71
N VAL A 240 15.43 -3.02 -0.66
CA VAL A 240 14.42 -2.90 -1.71
C VAL A 240 14.47 -1.49 -2.28
N ILE A 241 14.82 -1.35 -3.56
CA ILE A 241 14.91 -0.06 -4.26
C ILE A 241 13.72 0.11 -5.21
N LEU A 242 12.95 1.18 -5.03
CA LEU A 242 11.85 1.56 -5.91
C LEU A 242 12.34 2.69 -6.82
N THR A 243 12.41 2.46 -8.13
CA THR A 243 12.95 3.43 -9.11
C THR A 243 12.34 3.21 -10.50
N ASP A 244 12.45 4.20 -11.38
CA ASP A 244 12.24 4.02 -12.82
C ASP A 244 13.53 3.60 -13.56
N GLY A 245 14.64 3.42 -12.86
CA GLY A 245 15.84 2.74 -13.35
C GLY A 245 16.78 3.62 -14.20
N GLU A 246 16.62 4.94 -14.22
CA GLU A 246 17.53 5.81 -14.97
C GLU A 246 18.58 6.44 -14.06
N SER A 247 19.49 5.63 -13.51
CA SER A 247 20.62 6.13 -12.71
C SER A 247 21.54 7.04 -13.54
N ILE A 248 22.06 8.09 -12.92
CA ILE A 248 23.07 8.95 -13.55
C ILE A 248 24.41 8.25 -13.80
N ASP A 249 24.68 7.16 -13.09
CA ASP A 249 25.88 6.35 -13.26
C ASP A 249 25.60 4.89 -12.86
N SER A 250 25.33 4.06 -13.87
CA SER A 250 25.06 2.63 -13.68
C SER A 250 26.31 1.83 -13.30
N THR A 251 27.51 2.33 -13.60
CA THR A 251 28.76 1.68 -13.21
C THR A 251 28.95 1.80 -11.70
N LEU A 252 28.73 3.00 -11.15
CA LEU A 252 28.73 3.20 -9.70
C LEU A 252 27.58 2.45 -9.01
N THR A 253 26.40 2.33 -9.65
CA THR A 253 25.34 1.47 -9.11
C THR A 253 25.84 0.02 -8.99
N ALA A 254 26.49 -0.51 -10.03
CA ALA A 254 27.02 -1.88 -10.01
C ALA A 254 28.09 -2.08 -8.92
N GLU A 255 29.04 -1.14 -8.78
CA GLU A 255 30.05 -1.18 -7.71
C GLU A 255 29.41 -1.16 -6.31
N ALA A 256 28.38 -0.34 -6.08
CA ALA A 256 27.68 -0.29 -4.81
C ALA A 256 26.89 -1.58 -4.51
N ILE A 257 26.32 -2.23 -5.54
CA ILE A 257 25.69 -3.55 -5.40
C ILE A 257 26.72 -4.64 -5.10
N GLU A 258 27.92 -4.60 -5.71
CA GLU A 258 29.02 -5.51 -5.35
C GLU A 258 29.36 -5.40 -3.86
N ALA A 259 29.47 -4.17 -3.33
CA ALA A 259 29.67 -3.94 -1.90
C ALA A 259 28.52 -4.48 -1.03
N ALA A 260 27.26 -4.38 -1.50
CA ALA A 260 26.11 -4.93 -0.80
C ALA A 260 26.19 -6.47 -0.68
N ILE A 261 26.64 -7.15 -1.73
CA ILE A 261 26.81 -8.61 -1.76
C ILE A 261 27.89 -9.04 -0.78
N ASP A 262 29.02 -8.33 -0.76
CA ASP A 262 30.13 -8.61 0.16
C ASP A 262 29.70 -8.50 1.64
N MET A 263 28.70 -7.65 1.93
CA MET A 263 28.06 -7.53 3.25
C MET A 263 26.96 -8.57 3.52
N GLY A 264 26.61 -9.42 2.54
CA GLY A 264 25.52 -10.38 2.65
C GLY A 264 24.12 -9.76 2.56
N VAL A 265 24.01 -8.54 2.04
CA VAL A 265 22.74 -7.84 1.85
C VAL A 265 22.04 -8.37 0.58
N ARG A 266 20.77 -8.72 0.71
CA ARG A 266 19.93 -9.16 -0.40
C ARG A 266 19.28 -7.94 -1.05
N SER A 267 19.69 -7.59 -2.26
CA SER A 267 19.12 -6.47 -3.01
C SER A 267 17.99 -6.92 -3.95
N MET A 268 16.95 -6.11 -4.05
CA MET A 268 15.75 -6.31 -4.87
C MET A 268 15.35 -4.98 -5.52
N ALA A 269 14.94 -5.03 -6.78
CA ALA A 269 14.58 -3.86 -7.56
C ALA A 269 13.07 -3.85 -7.85
N VAL A 270 12.42 -2.70 -7.67
CA VAL A 270 11.00 -2.49 -7.99
C VAL A 270 10.88 -1.37 -9.00
N GLY A 271 10.47 -1.70 -10.23
CA GLY A 271 10.19 -0.73 -11.28
C GLY A 271 8.87 0.00 -11.03
N ILE A 272 8.92 1.31 -10.79
CA ILE A 272 7.72 2.13 -10.48
C ILE A 272 7.16 2.94 -11.66
N SER A 273 7.69 2.68 -12.86
CA SER A 273 7.22 3.24 -14.13
C SER A 273 7.06 2.12 -15.17
N PRO A 274 6.09 2.19 -16.11
CA PRO A 274 5.97 1.22 -17.21
C PRO A 274 7.20 1.22 -18.12
N SER A 275 7.90 2.35 -18.19
CA SER A 275 9.13 2.52 -18.95
C SER A 275 10.38 2.29 -18.11
N ALA A 276 10.27 1.62 -16.97
CA ALA A 276 11.43 1.44 -16.09
C ALA A 276 12.56 0.69 -16.80
N ASN A 277 13.79 1.19 -16.66
CA ASN A 277 14.96 0.62 -17.32
C ASN A 277 15.30 -0.75 -16.72
N GLN A 278 15.07 -1.80 -17.51
CA GLN A 278 15.25 -3.19 -17.06
C GLN A 278 16.71 -3.55 -16.79
N GLU A 279 17.66 -2.93 -17.48
CA GLU A 279 19.09 -3.20 -17.28
C GLU A 279 19.54 -2.68 -15.91
N GLU A 280 19.14 -1.45 -15.55
CA GLU A 280 19.45 -0.90 -14.22
C GLU A 280 18.75 -1.68 -13.11
N LEU A 281 17.48 -2.06 -13.29
CA LEU A 281 16.78 -2.89 -12.31
C LEU A 281 17.49 -4.24 -12.11
N LEU A 282 18.02 -4.82 -13.18
CA LEU A 282 18.80 -6.06 -13.12
C LEU A 282 20.16 -5.84 -12.41
N ILE A 283 20.82 -4.71 -12.62
CA ILE A 283 22.04 -4.32 -11.88
C ILE A 283 21.72 -4.24 -10.38
N ILE A 284 20.67 -3.51 -10.00
CA ILE A 284 20.22 -3.39 -8.60
C ILE A 284 19.93 -4.78 -8.00
N ALA A 285 19.35 -5.67 -8.78
CA ALA A 285 19.04 -7.03 -8.37
C ALA A 285 20.23 -8.00 -8.44
N ASN A 286 21.46 -7.50 -8.64
CA ASN A 286 22.68 -8.30 -8.79
C ASN A 286 22.54 -9.40 -9.87
N GLY A 287 21.99 -9.06 -11.02
CA GLY A 287 21.80 -10.01 -12.12
C GLY A 287 20.70 -11.06 -11.88
N ASN A 288 20.05 -11.07 -10.71
CA ASN A 288 18.99 -12.03 -10.41
C ASN A 288 17.63 -11.49 -10.86
N SER A 289 17.11 -11.99 -11.99
CA SER A 289 15.80 -11.58 -12.50
C SER A 289 14.63 -11.94 -11.58
N GLU A 290 14.78 -12.91 -10.66
CA GLU A 290 13.75 -13.22 -9.65
C GLU A 290 13.65 -12.15 -8.55
N HIS A 291 14.65 -11.28 -8.46
CA HIS A 291 14.67 -10.13 -7.55
C HIS A 291 14.28 -8.82 -8.26
N VAL A 292 13.87 -8.89 -9.52
CA VAL A 292 13.33 -7.75 -10.28
C VAL A 292 11.81 -7.85 -10.28
N PHE A 293 11.15 -6.84 -9.72
CA PHE A 293 9.70 -6.73 -9.66
C PHE A 293 9.27 -5.53 -10.50
N HIS A 294 8.59 -5.79 -11.59
CA HIS A 294 8.12 -4.75 -12.48
C HIS A 294 6.74 -5.10 -13.02
N SER A 295 5.91 -4.08 -13.22
CA SER A 295 4.63 -4.22 -13.91
C SER A 295 4.56 -3.20 -15.03
N ASP A 296 4.05 -3.64 -16.18
CA ASP A 296 3.83 -2.81 -17.37
C ASP A 296 2.71 -1.77 -17.17
N LYS A 297 2.04 -1.75 -16.01
CA LYS A 297 0.98 -0.81 -15.66
C LYS A 297 1.18 -0.22 -14.27
N CYS A 298 1.26 1.11 -14.18
CA CYS A 298 1.44 1.84 -12.91
C CYS A 298 0.44 1.44 -11.82
N ASP A 299 -0.82 1.22 -12.21
CA ASP A 299 -1.92 0.90 -11.28
C ASP A 299 -1.86 -0.55 -10.76
N GLU A 300 -0.89 -1.34 -11.22
CA GLU A 300 -0.70 -2.74 -10.84
C GLU A 300 0.52 -2.94 -9.91
N LEU A 301 1.16 -1.87 -9.41
CA LEU A 301 2.23 -1.98 -8.41
C LEU A 301 1.83 -2.85 -7.22
N GLU A 302 0.58 -2.74 -6.75
CA GLU A 302 0.08 -3.55 -5.65
C GLU A 302 0.13 -5.07 -5.92
N SER A 303 0.07 -5.50 -7.18
CA SER A 303 0.18 -6.93 -7.53
C SER A 303 1.56 -7.52 -7.20
N LEU A 304 2.59 -6.66 -7.11
CA LEU A 304 3.96 -7.04 -6.79
C LEU A 304 4.18 -7.24 -5.28
N LEU A 305 3.27 -6.77 -4.42
CA LEU A 305 3.43 -6.82 -2.96
C LEU A 305 3.57 -8.25 -2.43
N SER A 306 2.72 -9.17 -2.88
CA SER A 306 2.74 -10.55 -2.42
C SER A 306 4.02 -11.30 -2.83
N PRO A 307 4.42 -11.31 -4.13
CA PRO A 307 5.65 -11.99 -4.51
C PRO A 307 6.90 -11.34 -3.89
N LEU A 308 6.96 -10.00 -3.80
CA LEU A 308 8.08 -9.31 -3.14
C LEU A 308 8.17 -9.65 -1.64
N ALA A 309 7.04 -9.61 -0.92
CA ALA A 309 7.01 -9.97 0.50
C ALA A 309 7.43 -11.44 0.71
N GLN A 310 7.04 -12.36 -0.18
CA GLN A 310 7.51 -13.74 -0.13
C GLN A 310 9.02 -13.84 -0.32
N THR A 311 9.61 -13.12 -1.28
CA THR A 311 11.06 -13.08 -1.48
C THR A 311 11.81 -12.51 -0.27
N ILE A 312 11.29 -11.46 0.37
CA ILE A 312 11.87 -10.89 1.59
C ILE A 312 11.82 -11.89 2.75
N CYS A 313 10.66 -12.52 2.95
CA CYS A 313 10.34 -13.30 4.15
C CYS A 313 10.83 -14.75 4.10
N LEU A 314 10.88 -15.36 2.91
CA LEU A 314 11.37 -16.72 2.71
C LEU A 314 12.86 -16.65 2.42
N ILE A 315 13.65 -17.09 3.40
CA ILE A 315 15.07 -17.38 3.19
C ILE A 315 15.11 -18.82 2.68
N ASN A 316 15.35 -19.01 1.39
CA ASN A 316 15.75 -20.30 0.84
C ASN A 316 17.26 -20.48 0.97
#